data_AF-A0A7Z2G701-F1
#
_entry.id   AF-A0A7Z2G701-F1
#
_cell.length_a   1.000
_cell.length_b   1.000
_cell.length_c   1.000
_cell.angle_alpha   90.00
_cell.angle_beta   90.00
_cell.angle_gamma   90.00
#
_symmetry.space_group_name_H-M   'P 1'
#
loop_
_entity.id
_entity.type
_entity.pdbx_description
1 polymer ?
#
loop_
_entity_poly.entity_id
_entity_poly.type
_entity_poly.pdbx_seq_one_letter_code
_entity_poly.pdbx_strand_id
1 'polypeptide(L)'
;MDQEIVDLVLGLAQNGVKGDQRAFQLRLRKIVSRLRQREPDLAGRLIGILSQGDAPTREVYHHQNDRDEEKPVQYIPERGEASRGGPSLAKDSVPGIPVDGDSRQLLISVTHPSEHATKQPTWNDGIAASVGQLIREWRQAEILRRSGLSPIRSVLLAGPPGVGKTMTATWVASELKLPLLTLDLSSVMSSFLGKTGNNIRTVLDYAKQFPCVLLLDEFDSIAKRRDDESDVGELKRLVTVLLQAVDGWPDSSLLIAATNHEELLDPAVWRRFELLLNFDLPSRDGVRDYLLASQIEPRLAAKLSELLQGQTYARLEKIVNAARKAAILDNVRFEDGLCKTVIEQLKDTLKLSDEKTLEIISLHLQGLTQREIAKRVGLAHSTVGRQIRSIFGDRDDE
;
A
#
# COMPACT_ATOMS: atom_id res chain seq x y z
N MET A 1 -15.33 -25.80 34.61
CA MET A 1 -16.57 -25.37 33.95
C MET A 1 -16.84 -23.97 34.45
N ASP A 2 -16.42 -22.96 33.71
CA ASP A 2 -16.78 -21.60 34.08
C ASP A 2 -18.10 -21.28 33.42
N GLN A 3 -19.16 -21.64 34.13
CA GLN A 3 -20.53 -21.22 33.85
C GLN A 3 -20.60 -19.69 33.70
N GLU A 4 -19.72 -18.95 34.38
CA GLU A 4 -19.51 -17.51 34.22
C GLU A 4 -19.06 -17.09 32.81
N ILE A 5 -18.18 -17.84 32.12
CA ILE A 5 -17.74 -17.50 30.76
C ILE A 5 -18.87 -17.74 29.76
N VAL A 6 -19.66 -18.80 29.97
CA VAL A 6 -20.83 -19.12 29.15
C VAL A 6 -21.92 -18.06 29.34
N ASP A 7 -22.18 -17.64 30.57
CA ASP A 7 -23.15 -16.59 30.89
C ASP A 7 -22.70 -15.20 30.41
N LEU A 8 -21.39 -14.90 30.41
CA LEU A 8 -20.85 -13.66 29.85
C LEU A 8 -20.96 -13.62 28.31
N VAL A 9 -20.74 -14.76 27.64
CA VAL A 9 -20.89 -14.88 26.18
C VAL A 9 -22.36 -14.87 25.77
N LEU A 10 -23.25 -15.51 26.55
CA LEU A 10 -24.70 -15.42 26.37
C LEU A 10 -25.22 -14.00 26.66
N GLY A 11 -24.67 -13.30 27.66
CA GLY A 11 -24.99 -11.92 27.98
C GLY A 11 -24.54 -10.92 26.90
N LEU A 12 -23.37 -11.15 26.28
CA LEU A 12 -22.90 -10.37 25.13
C LEU A 12 -23.71 -10.65 23.86
N ALA A 13 -24.24 -11.86 23.71
CA ALA A 13 -25.13 -12.24 22.61
C ALA A 13 -26.54 -11.68 22.77
N GLN A 14 -27.12 -11.73 23.97
CA GLN A 14 -28.45 -11.16 24.27
C GLN A 14 -28.45 -9.63 24.20
N ASN A 15 -27.37 -8.97 24.64
CA ASN A 15 -27.22 -7.50 24.50
C ASN A 15 -26.73 -7.07 23.10
N GLY A 16 -26.28 -8.00 22.27
CA GLY A 16 -25.87 -7.78 20.88
C GLY A 16 -27.04 -7.44 19.95
N VAL A 17 -28.28 -7.54 20.41
CA VAL A 17 -29.47 -7.17 19.65
C VAL A 17 -29.95 -5.78 20.06
N LYS A 18 -29.16 -4.77 19.72
CA LYS A 18 -29.72 -3.55 19.14
C LYS A 18 -29.58 -3.60 17.61
N GLY A 19 -30.13 -4.67 17.02
CA GLY A 19 -30.52 -4.72 15.60
C GLY A 19 -29.51 -5.17 14.55
N ASP A 20 -28.23 -5.40 14.86
CA ASP A 20 -27.23 -5.75 13.83
C ASP A 20 -26.79 -7.22 13.87
N GLN A 21 -27.55 -8.05 13.14
CA GLN A 21 -27.35 -9.49 13.03
C GLN A 21 -26.02 -9.86 12.35
N ARG A 22 -25.48 -9.01 11.47
CA ARG A 22 -24.19 -9.24 10.78
C ARG A 22 -23.01 -9.00 11.70
N ALA A 23 -23.04 -7.91 12.48
CA ALA A 23 -22.01 -7.62 13.46
C ALA A 23 -21.91 -8.70 14.54
N PHE A 24 -23.06 -9.26 14.95
CA PHE A 24 -23.13 -10.38 15.89
C PHE A 24 -22.46 -11.64 15.33
N GLN A 25 -22.81 -12.06 14.10
CA GLN A 25 -22.21 -13.25 13.47
C GLN A 25 -20.69 -13.11 13.27
N LEU A 26 -20.21 -11.91 12.94
CA LEU A 26 -18.78 -11.66 12.73
C LEU A 26 -17.97 -11.77 14.04
N ARG A 27 -18.54 -11.27 15.15
CA ARG A 27 -17.93 -11.37 16.48
C ARG A 27 -17.94 -12.82 16.98
N LEU A 28 -19.03 -13.56 16.77
CA LEU A 28 -19.10 -14.97 17.14
C LEU A 28 -18.09 -15.81 16.36
N ARG A 29 -17.94 -15.60 15.04
CA ARG A 29 -16.92 -16.29 14.22
C ARG A 29 -15.49 -16.02 14.69
N LYS A 30 -15.19 -14.80 15.13
CA LYS A 30 -13.89 -14.44 15.73
C LYS A 30 -13.64 -15.11 17.09
N ILE A 31 -14.69 -15.31 17.89
CA ILE A 31 -14.58 -16.02 19.17
C ILE A 31 -14.35 -17.51 18.93
N VAL A 32 -15.10 -18.11 18.00
CA VAL A 32 -14.95 -19.52 17.60
C VAL A 32 -13.55 -19.80 17.03
N SER A 33 -13.01 -18.92 16.18
CA SER A 33 -11.67 -19.14 15.61
C SER A 33 -10.56 -19.12 16.66
N ARG A 34 -10.69 -18.31 17.71
CA ARG A 34 -9.75 -18.27 18.84
C ARG A 34 -9.92 -19.46 19.79
N LEU A 35 -11.15 -19.91 20.02
CA LEU A 35 -11.43 -21.06 20.90
C LEU A 35 -11.07 -22.41 20.26
N ARG A 36 -11.00 -22.49 18.92
CA ARG A 36 -10.74 -23.74 18.19
C ARG A 36 -9.45 -24.45 18.60
N GLN A 37 -8.45 -23.72 19.08
CA GLN A 37 -7.17 -24.27 19.54
C GLN A 37 -7.09 -24.50 21.06
N ARG A 38 -7.93 -23.82 21.85
CA ARG A 38 -7.88 -23.86 23.33
C ARG A 38 -8.96 -24.73 23.96
N GLU A 39 -10.18 -24.67 23.45
CA GLU A 39 -11.33 -25.45 23.93
C GLU A 39 -12.19 -25.92 22.74
N PRO A 40 -11.77 -27.00 22.06
CA PRO A 40 -12.40 -27.45 20.81
C PRO A 40 -13.86 -27.89 21.00
N ASP A 41 -14.21 -28.44 22.17
CA ASP A 41 -15.58 -28.85 22.47
C ASP A 41 -16.54 -27.66 22.62
N LEU A 42 -16.08 -26.54 23.19
CA LEU A 42 -16.88 -25.34 23.36
C LEU A 42 -17.01 -24.58 22.02
N ALA A 43 -15.93 -24.56 21.23
CA ALA A 43 -15.97 -24.08 19.84
C ALA A 43 -16.96 -24.89 18.99
N GLY A 44 -17.00 -26.21 19.14
CA GLY A 44 -17.97 -27.08 18.48
C GLY A 44 -19.42 -26.76 18.83
N ARG A 45 -19.72 -26.53 20.12
CA ARG A 45 -21.07 -26.14 20.57
C ARG A 45 -21.49 -24.77 20.05
N LEU A 46 -20.58 -23.79 20.01
CA LEU A 46 -20.83 -22.46 19.44
C LEU A 46 -21.04 -22.50 17.92
N ILE A 47 -20.32 -23.36 17.21
CA ILE A 47 -20.56 -23.63 15.78
C ILE A 47 -21.93 -24.26 15.58
N GLY A 48 -22.35 -25.18 16.45
CA GLY A 48 -23.70 -25.76 16.41
C GLY A 48 -24.81 -24.71 16.53
N ILE A 49 -24.64 -23.72 17.41
CA ILE A 49 -25.56 -22.58 17.55
C ILE A 49 -25.57 -21.70 16.28
N LEU A 50 -24.41 -21.49 15.64
CA LEU A 50 -24.30 -20.75 14.37
C LEU A 50 -24.90 -21.50 13.18
N SER A 51 -24.94 -22.83 13.22
CA SER A 51 -25.37 -23.69 12.11
C SER A 51 -26.89 -23.90 12.04
N GLN A 52 -27.63 -23.52 13.09
CA GLN A 52 -29.11 -23.51 13.07
C GLN A 52 -29.71 -22.28 12.36
N GLY A 53 -28.88 -21.38 11.83
CA GLY A 53 -29.27 -20.39 10.82
C GLY A 53 -28.68 -20.76 9.46
N ASP A 54 -29.50 -21.33 8.59
CA ASP A 54 -29.22 -21.91 7.26
C ASP A 54 -27.96 -21.44 6.51
N ALA A 55 -27.13 -22.40 6.06
CA ALA A 55 -27.13 -23.01 4.70
C ALA A 55 -25.94 -24.01 4.56
N PRO A 56 -25.89 -24.94 3.58
CA PRO A 56 -25.67 -26.37 3.85
C PRO A 56 -24.34 -27.00 3.33
N THR A 57 -23.94 -28.10 4.00
CA THR A 57 -23.33 -29.41 3.59
C THR A 57 -22.58 -29.55 2.25
N ARG A 58 -21.59 -30.44 2.04
CA ARG A 58 -21.01 -31.60 2.76
C ARG A 58 -19.72 -32.03 2.03
N GLU A 59 -18.90 -32.79 2.75
CA GLU A 59 -17.78 -33.62 2.29
C GLU A 59 -18.17 -34.65 1.20
N VAL A 60 -17.23 -35.06 0.34
CA VAL A 60 -16.73 -36.45 0.12
C VAL A 60 -15.60 -36.39 -0.93
N TYR A 61 -14.36 -36.75 -0.56
CA TYR A 61 -13.32 -37.18 -1.51
C TYR A 61 -12.88 -38.58 -1.12
N HIS A 62 -13.15 -39.55 -1.99
CA HIS A 62 -12.41 -40.81 -2.06
C HIS A 62 -11.65 -40.84 -3.38
N HIS A 63 -10.36 -41.19 -3.27
CA HIS A 63 -9.45 -41.50 -4.37
C HIS A 63 -9.97 -42.60 -5.30
N GLN A 64 -9.65 -42.50 -6.60
CA GLN A 64 -8.78 -43.47 -7.26
C GLN A 64 -8.31 -42.97 -8.65
N ASN A 65 -7.03 -43.23 -8.91
CA ASN A 65 -6.38 -43.13 -10.22
C ASN A 65 -7.02 -44.09 -11.20
N ASP A 66 -7.05 -43.74 -12.48
CA ASP A 66 -6.45 -44.59 -13.50
C ASP A 66 -6.03 -43.77 -14.73
N ARG A 67 -4.89 -44.18 -15.28
CA ARG A 67 -4.28 -43.70 -16.52
C ARG A 67 -5.09 -44.25 -17.69
N ASP A 68 -5.17 -43.53 -18.80
CA ASP A 68 -5.03 -44.13 -20.12
C ASP A 68 -4.71 -43.10 -21.23
N GLU A 69 -3.65 -43.48 -21.93
CA GLU A 69 -3.05 -43.21 -23.24
C GLU A 69 -3.67 -42.26 -24.30
N GLU A 70 -2.72 -41.74 -25.09
CA GLU A 70 -2.78 -40.80 -26.22
C GLU A 70 -3.57 -41.28 -27.45
N LYS A 71 -4.01 -40.31 -28.28
CA LYS A 71 -3.78 -40.31 -29.75
C LYS A 71 -4.01 -38.92 -30.39
N PRO A 72 -3.33 -38.60 -31.52
CA PRO A 72 -3.10 -37.23 -31.99
C PRO A 72 -4.12 -36.76 -33.04
N VAL A 73 -4.37 -35.45 -33.12
CA VAL A 73 -5.15 -34.83 -34.19
C VAL A 73 -4.24 -34.00 -35.10
N GLN A 74 -4.17 -34.39 -36.37
CA GLN A 74 -3.52 -33.67 -37.46
C GLN A 74 -4.36 -32.45 -37.86
N TYR A 75 -3.70 -31.30 -38.09
CA TYR A 75 -4.33 -30.14 -38.74
C TYR A 75 -3.55 -29.78 -40.02
N ILE A 76 -4.27 -29.69 -41.13
CA ILE A 76 -3.80 -29.33 -42.47
C ILE A 76 -4.14 -27.85 -42.70
N PRO A 77 -3.23 -26.99 -43.18
CA PRO A 77 -3.55 -25.58 -43.42
C PRO A 77 -4.12 -25.39 -44.84
N GLU A 78 -5.26 -24.72 -44.96
CA GLU A 78 -5.73 -24.18 -46.25
C GLU A 78 -5.09 -22.82 -46.55
N ARG A 79 -4.59 -22.70 -47.78
CA ARG A 79 -4.03 -21.49 -48.37
C ARG A 79 -5.14 -20.57 -48.88
N GLY A 80 -5.05 -19.29 -48.53
CA GLY A 80 -5.64 -18.17 -49.27
C GLY A 80 -4.58 -17.10 -49.54
N GLU A 81 -4.26 -16.90 -50.81
CA GLU A 81 -3.49 -15.80 -51.40
C GLU A 81 -4.18 -14.44 -51.14
N ALA A 82 -3.60 -13.23 -51.14
CA ALA A 82 -2.26 -12.70 -51.29
C ALA A 82 -2.29 -11.22 -50.83
N SER A 83 -1.21 -10.71 -50.25
CA SER A 83 -0.78 -9.33 -50.49
C SER A 83 0.73 -9.21 -50.22
N ARG A 84 1.46 -8.93 -51.30
CA ARG A 84 2.91 -8.70 -51.28
C ARG A 84 3.20 -7.35 -50.63
N GLY A 85 3.80 -7.40 -49.44
CA GLY A 85 4.56 -6.31 -48.85
C GLY A 85 5.71 -6.93 -48.09
N GLY A 86 6.91 -6.93 -48.67
CA GLY A 86 8.10 -7.51 -48.03
C GLY A 86 8.43 -6.82 -46.70
N PRO A 87 9.07 -7.52 -45.75
CA PRO A 87 9.46 -6.91 -44.49
C PRO A 87 10.56 -5.87 -44.74
N SER A 88 10.22 -4.60 -44.52
CA SER A 88 11.21 -3.55 -44.39
C SER A 88 11.96 -3.78 -43.07
N LEU A 89 13.27 -3.96 -43.16
CA LEU A 89 14.20 -3.92 -42.05
C LEU A 89 14.23 -2.50 -41.48
N ALA A 90 13.24 -2.14 -40.65
CA ALA A 90 13.33 -1.00 -39.77
C ALA A 90 13.97 -1.46 -38.45
N LYS A 91 15.25 -1.14 -38.29
CA LYS A 91 15.89 -1.11 -36.97
C LYS A 91 15.14 -0.11 -36.09
N ASP A 92 14.85 -0.50 -34.85
CA ASP A 92 14.43 0.36 -33.74
C ASP A 92 13.04 1.03 -33.85
N SER A 93 11.99 0.29 -34.19
CA SER A 93 10.63 0.72 -33.83
C SER A 93 10.35 0.33 -32.38
N VAL A 94 10.46 1.29 -31.44
CA VAL A 94 9.81 1.16 -30.14
C VAL A 94 8.34 0.84 -30.40
N PRO A 95 7.76 -0.24 -29.83
CA PRO A 95 6.36 -0.53 -30.04
C PRO A 95 5.53 0.69 -29.62
N GLY A 96 4.49 1.02 -30.38
CA GLY A 96 3.64 2.17 -30.06
C GLY A 96 3.02 1.99 -28.66
N ILE A 97 2.97 3.07 -27.87
CA ILE A 97 2.36 3.03 -26.54
C ILE A 97 0.89 2.59 -26.68
N PRO A 98 0.41 1.60 -25.89
CA PRO A 98 -0.96 1.13 -25.95
C PRO A 98 -1.96 2.27 -25.76
N VAL A 99 -2.90 2.37 -26.70
CA VAL A 99 -4.04 3.29 -26.65
C VAL A 99 -5.34 2.50 -26.64
N ASP A 100 -6.36 3.08 -26.04
CA ASP A 100 -7.73 2.60 -26.17
C ASP A 100 -8.20 2.73 -27.62
N GLY A 101 -8.80 1.66 -28.15
CA GLY A 101 -9.14 1.55 -29.58
C GLY A 101 -10.17 2.58 -30.06
N ASP A 102 -11.04 3.08 -29.18
CA ASP A 102 -12.10 4.03 -29.54
C ASP A 102 -11.67 5.47 -29.26
N SER A 103 -11.23 5.73 -28.03
CA SER A 103 -10.93 7.08 -27.55
C SER A 103 -9.52 7.55 -27.93
N ARG A 104 -8.64 6.63 -28.36
CA ARG A 104 -7.20 6.86 -28.58
C ARG A 104 -6.47 7.40 -27.36
N GLN A 105 -7.07 7.30 -26.17
CA GLN A 105 -6.44 7.67 -24.91
C GLN A 105 -5.35 6.66 -24.57
N LEU A 106 -4.24 7.13 -24.01
CA LEU A 106 -3.16 6.27 -23.55
C LEU A 106 -3.66 5.41 -22.38
N LEU A 107 -3.41 4.11 -22.47
CA LEU A 107 -3.76 3.18 -21.39
C LEU A 107 -2.71 3.15 -20.28
N ILE A 108 -1.49 3.59 -20.57
CA ILE A 108 -0.37 3.64 -19.63
C ILE A 108 0.31 4.99 -19.63
N SER A 109 0.84 5.36 -18.46
CA SER A 109 1.83 6.41 -18.33
C SER A 109 3.23 5.80 -18.36
N VAL A 110 4.14 6.37 -19.15
CA VAL A 110 5.54 5.96 -19.23
C VAL A 110 6.40 7.02 -18.59
N THR A 111 7.18 6.63 -17.58
CA THR A 111 8.12 7.53 -16.90
C THR A 111 9.51 6.91 -16.85
N HIS A 112 10.53 7.75 -16.93
CA HIS A 112 11.93 7.36 -16.79
C HIS A 112 12.49 8.00 -15.53
N PRO A 113 12.29 7.37 -14.35
CA PRO A 113 12.73 7.95 -13.09
C PRO A 113 14.25 7.99 -13.02
N SER A 114 14.84 9.18 -13.03
CA SER A 114 16.29 9.36 -12.94
C SER A 114 16.80 9.17 -11.50
N GLU A 115 17.90 8.43 -11.34
CA GLU A 115 18.52 8.13 -10.03
C GLU A 115 18.74 9.38 -9.14
N HIS A 116 19.01 10.55 -9.73
CA HIS A 116 19.32 11.77 -8.98
C HIS A 116 18.09 12.63 -8.63
N ALA A 117 16.93 12.38 -9.23
CA ALA A 117 15.71 13.16 -8.97
C ALA A 117 14.68 12.42 -8.11
N THR A 118 14.77 11.09 -8.04
CA THR A 118 13.80 10.29 -7.31
C THR A 118 14.15 10.24 -5.83
N LYS A 119 13.36 10.93 -5.01
CA LYS A 119 13.50 10.90 -3.55
C LYS A 119 13.25 9.49 -3.02
N GLN A 120 14.19 8.98 -2.22
CA GLN A 120 14.02 7.70 -1.52
C GLN A 120 12.83 7.78 -0.54
N PRO A 121 11.88 6.84 -0.59
CA PRO A 121 10.80 6.76 0.39
C PRO A 121 11.34 6.36 1.77
N THR A 122 10.66 6.82 2.82
CA THR A 122 10.94 6.38 4.18
C THR A 122 10.19 5.07 4.46
N TRP A 123 10.90 4.07 4.97
CA TRP A 123 10.35 2.76 5.30
C TRP A 123 10.62 2.41 6.76
N ASN A 124 9.91 1.39 7.28
CA ASN A 124 10.37 0.68 8.46
C ASN A 124 11.50 -0.29 8.07
N ASP A 125 12.21 -0.82 9.07
CA ASP A 125 13.37 -1.72 8.85
C ASP A 125 13.02 -2.96 8.03
N GLY A 126 11.81 -3.53 8.24
CA GLY A 126 11.37 -4.73 7.53
C GLY A 126 11.15 -4.51 6.03
N ILE A 127 10.48 -3.42 5.67
CA ILE A 127 10.29 -3.03 4.26
C ILE A 127 11.62 -2.61 3.66
N ALA A 128 12.45 -1.84 4.37
CA ALA A 128 13.77 -1.42 3.89
C ALA A 128 14.66 -2.64 3.56
N ALA A 129 14.70 -3.65 4.43
CA ALA A 129 15.44 -4.88 4.20
C ALA A 129 14.92 -5.66 2.98
N SER A 130 13.59 -5.80 2.87
CA SER A 130 12.95 -6.55 1.78
C SER A 130 13.15 -5.87 0.42
N VAL A 131 12.99 -4.54 0.37
CA VAL A 131 13.28 -3.72 -0.82
C VAL A 131 14.77 -3.79 -1.16
N GLY A 132 15.66 -3.71 -0.17
CA GLY A 132 17.10 -3.84 -0.39
C GLY A 132 17.49 -5.19 -0.98
N GLN A 133 16.88 -6.28 -0.50
CA GLN A 133 17.07 -7.62 -1.06
C GLN A 133 16.53 -7.72 -2.50
N LEU A 134 15.35 -7.17 -2.79
CA LEU A 134 14.80 -7.10 -4.14
C LEU A 134 15.77 -6.40 -5.10
N ILE A 135 16.26 -5.21 -4.74
CA ILE A 135 17.23 -4.47 -5.57
C ILE A 135 18.53 -5.28 -5.77
N ARG A 136 19.01 -5.96 -4.73
CA ARG A 136 20.21 -6.80 -4.81
C ARG A 136 20.02 -7.96 -5.80
N GLU A 137 18.90 -8.65 -5.76
CA GLU A 137 18.60 -9.74 -6.69
C GLU A 137 18.58 -9.26 -8.14
N TRP A 138 17.91 -8.15 -8.40
CA TRP A 138 17.84 -7.58 -9.74
C TRP A 138 19.20 -7.08 -10.25
N ARG A 139 20.02 -6.46 -9.39
CA ARG A 139 21.40 -6.08 -9.74
C ARG A 139 22.28 -7.28 -10.06
N GLN A 140 21.96 -8.45 -9.52
CA GLN A 140 22.68 -9.72 -9.73
C GLN A 140 21.89 -10.70 -10.60
N ALA A 141 20.88 -10.23 -11.36
CA ALA A 141 19.97 -11.09 -12.10
C ALA A 141 20.70 -12.01 -13.09
N GLU A 142 21.78 -11.53 -13.72
CA GLU A 142 22.61 -12.31 -14.64
C GLU A 142 23.25 -13.54 -13.95
N ILE A 143 23.71 -13.39 -12.71
CA ILE A 143 24.30 -14.50 -11.93
C ILE A 143 23.22 -15.51 -11.56
N LEU A 144 22.04 -15.03 -11.15
CA LEU A 144 20.90 -15.88 -10.85
C LEU A 144 20.51 -16.70 -12.09
N ARG A 145 20.32 -16.05 -13.25
CA ARG A 145 19.94 -16.70 -14.51
C ARG A 145 20.95 -17.77 -14.94
N ARG A 146 22.25 -17.47 -14.86
CA ARG A 146 23.32 -18.45 -15.14
C ARG A 146 23.31 -19.66 -14.22
N SER A 147 22.76 -19.49 -13.02
CA SER A 147 22.61 -20.55 -12.02
C SER A 147 21.24 -21.27 -12.13
N GLY A 148 20.43 -20.96 -13.14
CA GLY A 148 19.08 -21.52 -13.31
C GLY A 148 18.03 -20.94 -12.37
N LEU A 149 18.30 -19.79 -11.75
CA LEU A 149 17.39 -19.07 -10.87
C LEU A 149 16.89 -17.78 -11.54
N SER A 150 15.71 -17.31 -11.16
CA SER A 150 15.18 -16.02 -11.59
C SER A 150 15.20 -15.03 -10.43
N PRO A 151 15.45 -13.72 -10.67
CA PRO A 151 15.17 -12.70 -9.67
C PRO A 151 13.66 -12.64 -9.38
N ILE A 152 13.26 -12.10 -8.23
CA ILE A 152 11.84 -11.85 -7.92
C ILE A 152 11.16 -11.07 -9.06
N ARG A 153 10.10 -11.63 -9.64
CA ARG A 153 9.41 -11.10 -10.83
C ARG A 153 8.14 -10.33 -10.49
N SER A 154 7.54 -10.59 -9.33
CA SER A 154 6.26 -10.01 -8.94
C SER A 154 6.24 -9.58 -7.47
N VAL A 155 5.78 -8.35 -7.23
CA VAL A 155 5.67 -7.73 -5.90
C VAL A 155 4.27 -7.17 -5.69
N LEU A 156 3.64 -7.47 -4.55
CA LEU A 156 2.41 -6.81 -4.11
C LEU A 156 2.72 -5.86 -2.95
N LEU A 157 2.40 -4.58 -3.13
CA LEU A 157 2.46 -3.55 -2.11
C LEU A 157 1.05 -3.35 -1.55
N ALA A 158 0.84 -3.68 -0.28
CA ALA A 158 -0.44 -3.56 0.40
C ALA A 158 -0.35 -2.60 1.59
N GLY A 159 -1.44 -1.92 1.94
CA GLY A 159 -1.50 -1.06 3.12
C GLY A 159 -2.36 0.19 2.92
N PRO A 160 -2.49 1.06 3.94
CA PRO A 160 -3.35 2.25 3.86
C PRO A 160 -2.91 3.25 2.75
N PRO A 161 -3.81 4.14 2.29
CA PRO A 161 -3.43 5.18 1.34
C PRO A 161 -2.41 6.17 1.95
N GLY A 162 -1.48 6.63 1.11
CA GLY A 162 -0.51 7.68 1.50
C GLY A 162 0.69 7.22 2.36
N VAL A 163 0.98 5.92 2.40
CA VAL A 163 2.15 5.34 3.10
C VAL A 163 3.36 5.08 2.19
N GLY A 164 3.33 5.54 0.93
CA GLY A 164 4.49 5.51 0.03
C GLY A 164 4.59 4.29 -0.90
N LYS A 165 3.49 3.56 -1.16
CA LYS A 165 3.48 2.40 -2.08
C LYS A 165 3.89 2.78 -3.52
N THR A 166 3.17 3.69 -4.17
CA THR A 166 3.48 4.18 -5.53
C THR A 166 4.87 4.83 -5.61
N MET A 167 5.27 5.55 -4.56
CA MET A 167 6.63 6.10 -4.45
C MET A 167 7.69 5.00 -4.39
N THR A 168 7.43 3.90 -3.67
CA THR A 168 8.34 2.74 -3.60
C THR A 168 8.50 2.09 -4.97
N ALA A 169 7.42 1.88 -5.72
CA ALA A 169 7.50 1.36 -7.09
C ALA A 169 8.34 2.28 -8.00
N THR A 170 8.14 3.60 -7.89
CA THR A 170 8.90 4.60 -8.65
C THR A 170 10.37 4.60 -8.30
N TRP A 171 10.70 4.49 -7.00
CA TRP A 171 12.07 4.41 -6.53
C TRP A 171 12.75 3.11 -6.95
N VAL A 172 12.07 1.97 -6.87
CA VAL A 172 12.59 0.68 -7.36
C VAL A 172 12.92 0.77 -8.84
N ALA A 173 12.02 1.30 -9.68
CA ALA A 173 12.31 1.48 -11.11
C ALA A 173 13.54 2.36 -11.35
N SER A 174 13.73 3.41 -10.54
CA SER A 174 14.90 4.28 -10.60
C SER A 174 16.19 3.54 -10.26
N GLU A 175 16.22 2.82 -9.14
CA GLU A 175 17.39 2.05 -8.68
C GLU A 175 17.79 0.91 -9.63
N LEU A 176 16.82 0.39 -10.37
CA LEU A 176 17.02 -0.63 -11.40
C LEU A 176 17.36 -0.03 -12.77
N LYS A 177 17.28 1.29 -12.94
CA LYS A 177 17.47 2.00 -14.22
C LYS A 177 16.53 1.51 -15.31
N LEU A 178 15.30 1.16 -14.92
CA LEU A 178 14.28 0.66 -15.83
C LEU A 178 13.17 1.71 -16.03
N PRO A 179 12.54 1.76 -17.22
CA PRO A 179 11.34 2.55 -17.41
C PRO A 179 10.23 2.05 -16.48
N LEU A 180 9.46 2.97 -15.90
CA LEU A 180 8.26 2.68 -15.13
C LEU A 180 7.04 2.88 -16.03
N LEU A 181 6.31 1.81 -16.26
CA LEU A 181 5.01 1.80 -16.92
C LEU A 181 3.94 1.75 -15.84
N THR A 182 3.07 2.75 -15.76
CA THR A 182 1.98 2.78 -14.77
C THR A 182 0.64 2.57 -15.46
N LEU A 183 -0.07 1.52 -15.05
CA LEU A 183 -1.46 1.23 -15.40
C LEU A 183 -2.33 1.51 -14.17
N ASP A 184 -3.12 2.57 -14.23
CA ASP A 184 -4.15 2.85 -13.23
C ASP A 184 -5.39 1.99 -13.54
N LEU A 185 -5.62 0.98 -12.70
CA LEU A 185 -6.71 0.04 -12.93
C LEU A 185 -8.08 0.70 -12.73
N SER A 186 -8.24 1.68 -11.84
CA SER A 186 -9.52 2.40 -11.69
C SER A 186 -9.89 3.15 -12.96
N SER A 187 -8.92 3.81 -13.59
CA SER A 187 -9.13 4.52 -14.85
C SER A 187 -9.58 3.56 -15.96
N VAL A 188 -8.90 2.43 -16.13
CA VAL A 188 -9.22 1.46 -17.21
C VAL A 188 -10.54 0.73 -16.95
N MET A 189 -10.87 0.47 -15.69
CA MET A 189 -12.18 -0.09 -15.33
C MET A 189 -13.31 0.89 -15.62
N SER A 190 -13.11 2.20 -15.43
CA SER A 190 -14.14 3.21 -15.70
C SER A 190 -14.55 3.31 -17.18
N SER A 191 -13.63 3.01 -18.09
CA SER A 191 -13.86 3.00 -19.54
C SER A 191 -14.43 1.66 -19.99
N PHE A 192 -15.76 1.53 -20.03
CA PHE A 192 -16.55 0.43 -20.63
C PHE A 192 -15.98 -1.01 -20.46
N LEU A 193 -16.51 -1.74 -19.46
CA LEU A 193 -16.09 -3.10 -19.05
C LEU A 193 -15.83 -4.10 -20.19
N GLY A 194 -16.65 -4.08 -21.24
CA GLY A 194 -16.55 -5.02 -22.36
C GLY A 194 -15.23 -4.96 -23.15
N LYS A 195 -14.47 -3.84 -23.06
CA LYS A 195 -13.15 -3.67 -23.71
C LYS A 195 -11.97 -3.65 -22.73
N THR A 196 -12.24 -3.49 -21.43
CA THR A 196 -11.23 -3.40 -20.37
C THR A 196 -10.26 -4.58 -20.38
N GLY A 197 -10.72 -5.80 -20.68
CA GLY A 197 -9.85 -6.99 -20.71
C GLY A 197 -8.87 -7.02 -21.85
N ASN A 198 -9.28 -6.57 -23.04
CA ASN A 198 -8.37 -6.47 -24.17
C ASN A 198 -7.35 -5.35 -23.96
N ASN A 199 -7.78 -4.22 -23.37
CA ASN A 199 -6.90 -3.12 -23.02
C ASN A 199 -5.82 -3.54 -22.02
N ILE A 200 -6.21 -4.21 -20.92
CA ILE A 200 -5.27 -4.76 -19.94
C ILE A 200 -4.32 -5.76 -20.59
N ARG A 201 -4.82 -6.71 -21.40
CA ARG A 201 -3.96 -7.67 -22.11
C ARG A 201 -2.94 -6.96 -23.02
N THR A 202 -3.39 -5.97 -23.78
CA THR A 202 -2.52 -5.19 -24.68
C THR A 202 -1.40 -4.50 -23.90
N VAL A 203 -1.72 -3.92 -22.74
CA VAL A 203 -0.72 -3.30 -21.86
C VAL A 203 0.28 -4.32 -21.31
N LEU A 204 -0.21 -5.47 -20.85
CA LEU A 204 0.64 -6.54 -20.33
C LEU A 204 1.57 -7.09 -21.42
N ASP A 205 1.05 -7.34 -22.61
CA ASP A 205 1.83 -7.84 -23.75
C ASP A 205 2.83 -6.80 -24.25
N TYR A 206 2.50 -5.51 -24.18
CA TYR A 206 3.43 -4.42 -24.45
C TYR A 206 4.58 -4.39 -23.43
N ALA A 207 4.27 -4.42 -22.14
CA ALA A 207 5.26 -4.39 -21.07
C ALA A 207 6.20 -5.61 -21.06
N LYS A 208 5.78 -6.75 -21.63
CA LYS A 208 6.59 -7.96 -21.79
C LYS A 208 7.63 -7.87 -22.91
N GLN A 209 7.52 -6.90 -23.83
CA GLN A 209 8.40 -6.82 -25.00
C GLN A 209 9.79 -6.27 -24.69
N PHE A 210 9.96 -5.59 -23.56
CA PHE A 210 11.24 -4.97 -23.17
C PHE A 210 11.39 -4.92 -21.64
N PRO A 211 12.62 -4.86 -21.12
CA PRO A 211 12.87 -4.72 -19.67
C PRO A 211 12.22 -3.45 -19.10
N CYS A 212 11.33 -3.62 -18.14
CA CYS A 212 10.64 -2.52 -17.48
C CYS A 212 10.18 -2.88 -16.06
N VAL A 213 9.75 -1.86 -15.32
CA VAL A 213 8.88 -2.05 -14.15
C VAL A 213 7.46 -1.70 -14.55
N LEU A 214 6.54 -2.67 -14.49
CA LEU A 214 5.10 -2.42 -14.66
C LEU A 214 4.46 -2.24 -13.28
N LEU A 215 3.91 -1.06 -13.03
CA LEU A 215 3.08 -0.77 -11.87
C LEU A 215 1.60 -0.89 -12.25
N LEU A 216 0.90 -1.82 -11.60
CA LEU A 216 -0.55 -1.90 -11.54
C LEU A 216 -1.01 -1.12 -10.29
N ASP A 217 -1.38 0.15 -10.45
CA ASP A 217 -1.86 0.98 -9.33
C ASP A 217 -3.38 0.81 -9.13
N GLU A 218 -3.84 1.08 -7.91
CA GLU A 218 -5.23 0.88 -7.48
C GLU A 218 -5.75 -0.53 -7.76
N PHE A 219 -4.97 -1.54 -7.43
CA PHE A 219 -5.28 -2.95 -7.70
C PHE A 219 -6.57 -3.43 -7.02
N ASP A 220 -7.03 -2.78 -5.95
CA ASP A 220 -8.32 -3.04 -5.31
C ASP A 220 -9.55 -2.63 -6.14
N SER A 221 -9.37 -1.82 -7.19
CA SER A 221 -10.44 -1.43 -8.11
C SER A 221 -11.11 -2.63 -8.79
N ILE A 222 -10.36 -3.71 -9.02
CA ILE A 222 -10.88 -4.96 -9.60
C ILE A 222 -11.78 -5.73 -8.63
N ALA A 223 -11.69 -5.45 -7.33
CA ALA A 223 -12.50 -6.11 -6.31
C ALA A 223 -13.78 -5.32 -6.01
N LYS A 224 -13.70 -3.98 -5.96
CA LYS A 224 -14.84 -3.09 -5.67
C LYS A 224 -16.01 -3.24 -6.65
N ARG A 225 -15.75 -3.62 -7.90
CA ARG A 225 -16.79 -3.81 -8.94
C ARG A 225 -17.46 -5.19 -8.93
N ARG A 226 -17.09 -6.06 -8.00
CA ARG A 226 -17.62 -7.44 -7.92
C ARG A 226 -19.03 -7.51 -7.33
N ASP A 227 -19.54 -6.39 -6.80
CA ASP A 227 -20.85 -6.27 -6.15
C ASP A 227 -21.99 -5.89 -7.13
N ASP A 228 -21.67 -5.52 -8.39
CA ASP A 228 -22.68 -5.26 -9.43
C ASP A 228 -23.04 -6.57 -10.17
N GLU A 229 -24.28 -7.05 -10.00
CA GLU A 229 -24.74 -8.38 -10.47
C GLU A 229 -24.59 -8.61 -12.00
N SER A 230 -24.58 -7.56 -12.83
CA SER A 230 -24.43 -7.68 -14.29
C SER A 230 -22.98 -7.92 -14.74
N ASP A 231 -21.99 -7.49 -13.96
CA ASP A 231 -20.60 -7.33 -14.42
C ASP A 231 -19.66 -8.39 -13.82
N VAL A 232 -20.19 -9.23 -12.93
CA VAL A 232 -19.44 -10.26 -12.19
C VAL A 232 -18.68 -11.23 -13.11
N GLY A 233 -19.25 -11.56 -14.28
CA GLY A 233 -18.67 -12.51 -15.23
C GLY A 233 -17.42 -11.99 -15.94
N GLU A 234 -17.47 -10.74 -16.42
CA GLU A 234 -16.33 -10.10 -17.09
C GLU A 234 -15.22 -9.81 -16.09
N LEU A 235 -15.57 -9.30 -14.91
CA LEU A 235 -14.61 -9.01 -13.85
C LEU A 235 -13.83 -10.25 -13.40
N LYS A 236 -14.50 -11.39 -13.25
CA LYS A 236 -13.83 -12.68 -12.94
C LYS A 236 -12.82 -13.05 -14.02
N ARG A 237 -13.13 -12.83 -15.30
CA ARG A 237 -12.20 -13.07 -16.42
C ARG A 237 -11.00 -12.12 -16.34
N LEU A 238 -11.21 -10.84 -16.02
CA LEU A 238 -10.13 -9.86 -15.85
C LEU A 238 -9.15 -10.25 -14.75
N VAL A 239 -9.68 -10.59 -13.58
CA VAL A 239 -8.85 -11.06 -12.45
C VAL A 239 -8.03 -12.28 -12.86
N THR A 240 -8.66 -13.21 -13.59
CA THR A 240 -7.95 -14.40 -14.11
C THR A 240 -6.81 -14.02 -15.06
N VAL A 241 -7.04 -13.09 -15.99
CA VAL A 241 -6.00 -12.60 -16.92
C VAL A 241 -4.85 -11.95 -16.17
N LEU A 242 -5.14 -11.11 -15.17
CA LEU A 242 -4.12 -10.46 -14.35
C LEU A 242 -3.29 -11.49 -13.56
N LEU A 243 -3.93 -12.47 -12.92
CA LEU A 243 -3.22 -13.50 -12.17
C LEU A 243 -2.37 -14.41 -13.07
N GLN A 244 -2.89 -14.78 -14.25
CA GLN A 244 -2.11 -15.50 -15.26
C GLN A 244 -0.90 -14.69 -15.73
N ALA A 245 -1.03 -13.37 -15.84
CA ALA A 245 0.08 -12.51 -16.21
C ALA A 245 1.14 -12.42 -15.11
N VAL A 246 0.74 -12.42 -13.83
CA VAL A 246 1.66 -12.50 -12.69
C VAL A 246 2.45 -13.81 -12.69
N ASP A 247 1.78 -14.96 -12.88
CA ASP A 247 2.43 -16.28 -12.94
C ASP A 247 3.49 -16.36 -14.07
N GLY A 248 3.08 -15.90 -15.26
CA GLY A 248 3.87 -15.91 -16.48
C GLY A 248 4.67 -14.65 -16.74
N TRP A 249 4.98 -13.85 -15.71
CA TRP A 249 5.73 -12.62 -15.88
C TRP A 249 7.19 -12.93 -16.27
N PRO A 250 7.78 -12.27 -17.29
CA PRO A 250 9.15 -12.56 -17.72
C PRO A 250 10.15 -12.16 -16.64
N ASP A 251 11.27 -12.87 -16.56
CA ASP A 251 12.37 -12.56 -15.63
C ASP A 251 13.21 -11.34 -16.05
N SER A 252 12.92 -10.76 -17.22
CA SER A 252 13.52 -9.52 -17.74
C SER A 252 12.83 -8.25 -17.25
N SER A 253 11.63 -8.37 -16.68
CA SER A 253 10.81 -7.23 -16.20
C SER A 253 10.25 -7.50 -14.81
N LEU A 254 9.93 -6.44 -14.06
CA LEU A 254 9.35 -6.53 -12.72
C LEU A 254 7.90 -6.08 -12.74
N LEU A 255 6.98 -6.88 -12.21
CA LEU A 255 5.59 -6.49 -11.99
C LEU A 255 5.40 -6.07 -10.54
N ILE A 256 4.89 -4.86 -10.32
CA ILE A 256 4.51 -4.36 -9.00
C ILE A 256 3.01 -4.06 -9.03
N ALA A 257 2.25 -4.58 -8.08
CA ALA A 257 0.86 -4.19 -7.86
C ALA A 257 0.75 -3.40 -6.56
N ALA A 258 -0.03 -2.32 -6.53
CA ALA A 258 -0.28 -1.54 -5.33
C ALA A 258 -1.77 -1.53 -4.98
N THR A 259 -2.10 -1.86 -3.73
CA THR A 259 -3.48 -1.86 -3.22
C THR A 259 -3.60 -1.02 -1.95
N ASN A 260 -4.66 -0.22 -1.87
CA ASN A 260 -5.02 0.52 -0.66
C ASN A 260 -5.94 -0.29 0.29
N HIS A 261 -6.56 -1.34 -0.24
CA HIS A 261 -7.61 -2.12 0.41
C HIS A 261 -7.34 -3.60 0.19
N GLU A 262 -6.41 -4.11 0.99
CA GLU A 262 -5.94 -5.49 0.89
C GLU A 262 -7.06 -6.50 1.23
N GLU A 263 -8.00 -6.10 2.09
CA GLU A 263 -9.15 -6.87 2.53
C GLU A 263 -10.16 -7.16 1.42
N LEU A 264 -10.14 -6.38 0.34
CA LEU A 264 -11.03 -6.57 -0.79
C LEU A 264 -10.51 -7.61 -1.78
N LEU A 265 -9.19 -7.91 -1.73
CA LEU A 265 -8.58 -8.84 -2.66
C LEU A 265 -8.86 -10.30 -2.27
N ASP A 266 -9.07 -11.13 -3.29
CA ASP A 266 -9.22 -12.56 -3.10
C ASP A 266 -7.95 -13.16 -2.47
N PRO A 267 -8.05 -14.02 -1.43
CA PRO A 267 -6.90 -14.72 -0.84
C PRO A 267 -5.99 -15.44 -1.85
N ALA A 268 -6.50 -15.81 -3.03
CA ALA A 268 -5.72 -16.42 -4.10
C ALA A 268 -4.70 -15.47 -4.74
N VAL A 269 -4.97 -14.16 -4.77
CA VAL A 269 -4.08 -13.14 -5.33
C VAL A 269 -2.72 -13.17 -4.62
N TRP A 270 -2.75 -13.17 -3.29
CA TRP A 270 -1.58 -13.14 -2.42
C TRP A 270 -0.56 -14.23 -2.69
N ARG A 271 -1.04 -15.44 -3.04
CA ARG A 271 -0.19 -16.61 -3.27
C ARG A 271 0.54 -16.59 -4.61
N ARG A 272 0.15 -15.67 -5.51
CA ARG A 272 0.69 -15.56 -6.88
C ARG A 272 1.86 -14.59 -6.96
N PHE A 273 1.91 -13.63 -6.03
CA PHE A 273 3.04 -12.71 -5.92
C PHE A 273 4.21 -13.38 -5.19
N GLU A 274 5.41 -13.21 -5.72
CA GLU A 274 6.63 -13.79 -5.15
C GLU A 274 7.09 -13.03 -3.89
N LEU A 275 6.83 -11.72 -3.83
CA LEU A 275 7.11 -10.88 -2.67
C LEU A 275 5.88 -10.06 -2.26
N LEU A 276 5.58 -10.07 -0.97
CA LEU A 276 4.50 -9.29 -0.35
C LEU A 276 5.11 -8.25 0.60
N LEU A 277 4.80 -6.98 0.38
CA LEU A 277 5.22 -5.88 1.24
C LEU A 277 4.00 -5.18 1.82
N ASN A 278 3.78 -5.40 3.13
CA ASN A 278 2.69 -4.77 3.86
C ASN A 278 3.20 -3.49 4.54
N PHE A 279 2.60 -2.37 4.15
CA PHE A 279 2.90 -1.04 4.65
C PHE A 279 1.93 -0.67 5.76
N ASP A 280 2.48 -0.50 6.95
CA ASP A 280 1.73 0.04 8.09
C ASP A 280 1.83 1.56 8.16
N LEU A 281 1.02 2.15 9.03
CA LEU A 281 1.20 3.54 9.43
C LEU A 281 2.58 3.70 10.11
N PRO A 282 3.31 4.78 9.84
CA PRO A 282 4.64 4.96 10.39
C PRO A 282 4.62 5.03 11.92
N SER A 283 5.55 4.27 12.51
CA SER A 283 5.87 4.35 13.93
C SER A 283 6.49 5.71 14.27
N ARG A 284 6.67 5.99 15.55
CA ARG A 284 7.44 7.15 16.01
C ARG A 284 8.79 7.28 15.28
N ASP A 285 9.54 6.19 15.17
CA ASP A 285 10.85 6.23 14.51
C ASP A 285 10.72 6.53 13.01
N GLY A 286 9.76 5.91 12.31
CA GLY A 286 9.51 6.21 10.89
C GLY A 286 9.08 7.67 10.65
N VAL A 287 8.26 8.24 11.54
CA VAL A 287 7.91 9.67 11.48
C VAL A 287 9.15 10.53 11.73
N ARG A 288 9.97 10.21 12.74
CA ARG A 288 11.20 10.95 13.03
C ARG A 288 12.12 10.96 11.81
N ASP A 289 12.35 9.80 11.19
CA ASP A 289 13.24 9.66 10.04
C ASP A 289 12.71 10.43 8.83
N TYR A 290 11.39 10.44 8.62
CA TYR A 290 10.76 11.27 7.60
C TYR A 290 10.97 12.77 7.85
N LEU A 291 10.81 13.23 9.10
CA LEU A 291 11.00 14.64 9.46
C LEU A 291 12.47 15.07 9.30
N LEU A 292 13.42 14.20 9.69
CA LEU A 292 14.85 14.41 9.47
C LEU A 292 15.20 14.50 7.97
N ALA A 293 14.67 13.57 7.16
CA ALA A 293 14.83 13.61 5.70
C ALA A 293 14.18 14.86 5.07
N SER A 294 13.25 15.49 5.78
CA SER A 294 12.61 16.75 5.41
C SER A 294 13.34 17.99 5.95
N GLN A 295 14.57 17.81 6.48
CA GLN A 295 15.47 18.84 7.01
C GLN A 295 14.93 19.56 8.26
N ILE A 296 14.15 18.87 9.08
CA ILE A 296 13.71 19.39 10.38
C ILE A 296 14.78 19.13 11.44
N GLU A 297 14.99 20.08 12.34
CA GLU A 297 15.96 19.98 13.44
C GLU A 297 15.72 18.69 14.28
N PRO A 298 16.78 17.92 14.63
CA PRO A 298 16.63 16.61 15.25
C PRO A 298 15.79 16.54 16.54
N ARG A 299 15.93 17.50 17.45
CA ARG A 299 15.18 17.48 18.72
C ARG A 299 13.71 17.85 18.50
N LEU A 300 13.43 18.81 17.61
CA LEU A 300 12.07 19.11 17.18
C LEU A 300 11.44 17.91 16.45
N ALA A 301 12.18 17.26 15.55
CA ALA A 301 11.73 16.04 14.88
C ALA A 301 11.41 14.92 15.87
N ALA A 302 12.25 14.73 16.90
CA ALA A 302 11.98 13.77 17.97
C ALA A 302 10.68 14.09 18.73
N LYS A 303 10.45 15.37 19.11
CA LYS A 303 9.21 15.75 19.80
C LYS A 303 7.98 15.61 18.90
N LEU A 304 8.05 16.06 17.66
CA LEU A 304 6.94 15.97 16.70
C LEU A 304 6.62 14.52 16.35
N SER A 305 7.61 13.63 16.30
CA SER A 305 7.39 12.21 16.02
C SER A 305 6.50 11.52 17.05
N GLU A 306 6.53 11.94 18.32
CA GLU A 306 5.66 11.41 19.37
C GLU A 306 4.20 11.83 19.18
N LEU A 307 3.99 13.01 18.60
CA LEU A 307 2.67 13.59 18.36
C LEU A 307 2.05 13.11 17.05
N LEU A 308 2.89 12.86 16.05
CA LEU A 308 2.48 12.55 14.68
C LEU A 308 2.57 11.06 14.31
N GLN A 309 3.02 10.20 15.23
CA GLN A 309 2.99 8.75 15.03
C GLN A 309 1.57 8.25 14.66
N GLY A 310 1.50 7.27 13.76
CA GLY A 310 0.22 6.76 13.26
C GLY A 310 -0.45 7.63 12.20
N GLN A 311 0.14 8.75 11.79
CA GLN A 311 -0.30 9.51 10.62
C GLN A 311 0.35 9.01 9.34
N THR A 312 -0.30 9.11 8.19
CA THR A 312 0.29 8.71 6.90
C THR A 312 1.40 9.68 6.47
N TYR A 313 2.40 9.21 5.72
CA TYR A 313 3.45 10.08 5.16
C TYR A 313 2.88 11.21 4.29
N ALA A 314 1.81 10.94 3.53
CA ALA A 314 1.12 11.97 2.77
C ALA A 314 0.53 13.09 3.66
N ARG A 315 0.07 12.77 4.87
CA ARG A 315 -0.38 13.81 5.83
C ARG A 315 0.81 14.58 6.40
N LEU A 316 1.90 13.89 6.73
CA LEU A 316 3.12 14.56 7.21
C LEU A 316 3.64 15.54 6.16
N GLU A 317 3.65 15.15 4.88
CA GLU A 317 4.04 16.01 3.77
C GLU A 317 3.15 17.26 3.68
N LYS A 318 1.83 17.10 3.80
CA LYS A 318 0.90 18.23 3.81
C LYS A 318 1.19 19.20 4.96
N ILE A 319 1.46 18.69 6.17
CA ILE A 319 1.81 19.50 7.34
C ILE A 319 3.12 20.27 7.08
N VAL A 320 4.17 19.58 6.65
CA VAL A 320 5.47 20.20 6.37
C VAL A 320 5.36 21.25 5.26
N ASN A 321 4.63 20.97 4.20
CA ASN A 321 4.45 21.90 3.09
C ASN A 321 3.59 23.12 3.47
N ALA A 322 2.54 22.93 4.28
CA ALA A 322 1.76 24.04 4.82
C ALA A 322 2.64 24.95 5.71
N ALA A 323 3.44 24.36 6.60
CA ALA A 323 4.38 25.08 7.44
C ALA A 323 5.44 25.85 6.64
N ARG A 324 5.98 25.25 5.57
CA ARG A 324 6.92 25.93 4.65
C ARG A 324 6.28 27.14 3.98
N LYS A 325 5.04 27.01 3.51
CA LYS A 325 4.30 28.13 2.89
C LYS A 325 4.03 29.25 3.90
N ALA A 326 3.55 28.92 5.10
CA ALA A 326 3.29 29.90 6.14
C ALA A 326 4.58 30.65 6.54
N ALA A 327 5.69 29.93 6.70
CA ALA A 327 6.98 30.54 7.02
C ALA A 327 7.43 31.58 5.98
N ILE A 328 7.24 31.27 4.69
CA ILE A 328 7.57 32.18 3.58
C ILE A 328 6.62 33.39 3.55
N LEU A 329 5.31 33.16 3.69
CA LEU A 329 4.29 34.20 3.59
C LEU A 329 4.32 35.18 4.77
N ASP A 330 4.50 34.66 5.98
CA ASP A 330 4.50 35.45 7.21
C ASP A 330 5.90 35.96 7.60
N ASN A 331 6.93 35.58 6.81
CA ASN A 331 8.34 35.89 7.06
C ASN A 331 8.80 35.49 8.48
N VAL A 332 8.43 34.27 8.89
CA VAL A 332 8.78 33.68 10.19
C VAL A 332 9.72 32.49 10.02
N ARG A 333 10.35 32.05 11.11
CA ARG A 333 11.14 30.82 11.12
C ARG A 333 10.28 29.62 10.76
N PHE A 334 10.83 28.69 9.98
CA PHE A 334 10.10 27.49 9.55
C PHE A 334 9.64 26.64 10.74
N GLU A 335 10.47 26.51 11.78
CA GLU A 335 10.14 25.74 12.97
C GLU A 335 8.94 26.34 13.74
N ASP A 336 8.80 27.67 13.72
CA ASP A 336 7.65 28.37 14.32
C ASP A 336 6.37 28.06 13.53
N GLY A 337 6.42 28.21 12.20
CA GLY A 337 5.32 27.85 11.29
C GLY A 337 4.91 26.37 11.43
N LEU A 338 5.89 25.48 11.61
CA LEU A 338 5.65 24.04 11.81
C LEU A 338 4.93 23.75 13.12
N CYS A 339 5.36 24.34 14.23
CA CYS A 339 4.68 24.18 15.52
C CYS A 339 3.23 24.66 15.45
N LYS A 340 2.99 25.85 14.88
CA LYS A 340 1.64 26.41 14.68
C LYS A 340 0.76 25.50 13.82
N THR A 341 1.29 25.02 12.71
CA THR A 341 0.55 24.11 11.79
C THR A 341 0.18 22.80 12.48
N VAL A 342 1.08 22.23 13.29
CA VAL A 342 0.81 20.99 14.03
C VAL A 342 -0.26 21.21 15.09
N ILE A 343 -0.21 22.32 15.86
CA ILE A 343 -1.25 22.68 16.83
C ILE A 343 -2.61 22.78 16.14
N GLU A 344 -2.69 23.49 15.01
CA GLU A 344 -3.93 23.67 14.26
C GLU A 344 -4.48 22.35 13.72
N GLN A 345 -3.62 21.51 13.14
CA GLN A 345 -4.00 20.23 12.52
C GLN A 345 -4.37 19.12 13.51
N LEU A 346 -3.92 19.23 14.76
CA LEU A 346 -4.19 18.26 15.83
C LEU A 346 -5.05 18.84 16.96
N LYS A 347 -5.65 20.02 16.79
CA LYS A 347 -6.36 20.75 17.84
C LYS A 347 -7.33 19.91 18.68
N ASP A 348 -8.07 19.00 18.03
CA ASP A 348 -9.09 18.17 18.70
C ASP A 348 -8.53 16.93 19.42
N THR A 349 -7.30 16.52 19.10
CA THR A 349 -6.67 15.30 19.63
C THR A 349 -5.42 15.56 20.45
N LEU A 350 -4.88 16.78 20.38
CA LEU A 350 -3.66 17.18 21.07
C LEU A 350 -3.93 17.38 22.56
N LYS A 351 -3.08 16.81 23.41
CA LYS A 351 -3.15 17.04 24.85
C LYS A 351 -2.74 18.48 25.14
N LEU A 352 -3.41 19.12 26.11
CA LEU A 352 -3.09 20.47 26.55
C LEU A 352 -1.61 20.65 26.92
N SER A 353 -0.96 19.63 27.49
CA SER A 353 0.47 19.65 27.81
C SER A 353 1.36 19.74 26.56
N ASP A 354 1.00 19.03 25.49
CA ASP A 354 1.76 19.01 24.25
C ASP A 354 1.52 20.28 23.44
N GLU A 355 0.28 20.79 23.42
CA GLU A 355 -0.06 22.10 22.86
C GLU A 355 0.76 23.20 23.51
N LYS A 356 0.77 23.28 24.85
CA LYS A 356 1.59 24.26 25.59
C LYS A 356 3.08 24.11 25.32
N THR A 357 3.57 22.89 25.10
CA THR A 357 4.97 22.65 24.77
C THR A 357 5.30 23.21 23.38
N LEU A 358 4.44 22.96 22.38
CA LEU A 358 4.61 23.52 21.04
C LEU A 358 4.47 25.05 21.03
N GLU A 359 3.58 25.60 21.84
CA GLU A 359 3.42 27.05 22.01
C GLU A 359 4.69 27.68 22.63
N ILE A 360 5.29 27.04 23.64
CA ILE A 360 6.56 27.49 24.23
C ILE A 360 7.67 27.55 23.18
N ILE A 361 7.80 26.51 22.34
CA ILE A 361 8.79 26.46 21.25
C ILE A 361 8.54 27.61 20.26
N SER A 362 7.30 27.76 19.82
CA SER A 362 6.88 28.79 18.86
C SER A 362 7.19 30.21 19.37
N LEU A 363 6.82 30.53 20.61
CA LEU A 363 7.06 31.85 21.20
C LEU A 363 8.55 32.13 21.43
N HIS A 364 9.32 31.11 21.82
CA HIS A 364 10.77 31.25 21.96
C HIS A 364 11.43 31.56 20.60
N LEU A 365 11.02 30.87 19.52
CA LEU A 365 11.52 31.12 18.17
C LEU A 365 11.15 32.50 17.61
N GLN A 366 10.10 33.13 18.14
CA GLN A 366 9.72 34.52 17.86
C GLN A 366 10.55 35.55 18.65
N GLY A 367 11.43 35.10 19.55
CA GLY A 367 12.32 35.96 20.33
C GLY A 367 11.78 36.42 21.68
N LEU A 368 10.68 35.82 22.18
CA LEU A 368 10.16 36.16 23.50
C LEU A 368 11.05 35.60 24.62
N THR A 369 11.16 36.35 25.71
CA THR A 369 11.90 35.91 26.90
C THR A 369 11.14 34.80 27.65
N GLN A 370 11.87 33.96 28.39
CA GLN A 370 11.26 32.88 29.20
C GLN A 370 10.19 33.41 30.18
N ARG A 371 10.33 34.64 30.68
CA ARG A 371 9.35 35.31 31.57
C ARG A 371 8.07 35.69 30.83
N GLU A 372 8.19 36.23 29.62
CA GLU A 372 7.03 36.58 28.77
C GLU A 372 6.26 35.33 28.34
N ILE A 373 7.00 34.28 27.94
CA ILE A 373 6.42 32.98 27.58
C ILE A 373 5.67 32.38 28.77
N ALA A 374 6.29 32.33 29.95
CA ALA A 374 5.66 31.83 31.18
C ALA A 374 4.33 32.54 31.49
N LYS A 375 4.30 33.87 31.34
CA LYS A 375 3.10 34.68 31.54
C LYS A 375 2.01 34.36 30.50
N ARG A 376 2.38 34.17 29.23
CA ARG A 376 1.45 33.93 28.13
C ARG A 376 0.82 32.53 28.18
N VAL A 377 1.63 31.51 28.45
CA VAL A 377 1.20 30.10 28.50
C VAL A 377 0.60 29.72 29.87
N GLY A 378 0.79 30.58 30.88
CA GLY A 378 0.31 30.36 32.24
C GLY A 378 1.04 29.21 32.95
N LEU A 379 2.38 29.17 32.82
CA LEU A 379 3.24 28.14 33.41
C LEU A 379 4.37 28.76 34.25
N ALA A 380 4.95 27.97 35.16
CA ALA A 380 6.11 28.41 35.93
C ALA A 380 7.33 28.64 35.01
N HIS A 381 8.09 29.71 35.27
CA HIS A 381 9.32 30.04 34.53
C HIS A 381 10.31 28.88 34.45
N SER A 382 10.46 28.12 35.55
CA SER A 382 11.33 26.94 35.61
C SER A 382 10.91 25.82 34.66
N THR A 383 9.60 25.66 34.42
CA THR A 383 9.05 24.70 33.46
C THR A 383 9.37 25.12 32.03
N VAL A 384 9.16 26.40 31.70
CA VAL A 384 9.47 26.97 30.37
C VAL A 384 10.95 26.80 30.05
N GLY A 385 11.85 27.20 30.96
CA GLY A 385 13.29 27.05 30.76
C GLY A 385 13.73 25.59 30.60
N ARG A 386 13.11 24.65 31.31
CA ARG A 386 13.41 23.21 31.15
C ARG A 386 13.00 22.71 29.77
N GLN A 387 11.83 23.11 29.27
CA GLN A 387 11.34 22.67 27.96
C GLN A 387 12.16 23.26 26.82
N ILE A 388 12.51 24.54 26.88
CA ILE A 388 13.40 25.18 25.89
C ILE A 388 14.75 24.47 25.86
N ARG A 389 15.40 24.24 27.01
CA ARG A 389 16.67 23.50 27.07
C ARG A 389 16.58 22.08 26.52
N SER A 390 15.46 21.38 26.72
CA SER A 390 15.29 20.03 26.17
C SER A 390 15.26 19.98 24.64
N ILE A 391 14.95 21.10 23.99
CA ILE A 391 14.77 21.20 22.52
C ILE A 391 15.91 21.98 21.86
N PHE A 392 16.39 23.07 22.46
CA PHE A 392 17.46 23.91 21.89
C PHE A 392 18.83 23.66 22.54
N GLY A 393 18.88 23.02 23.71
CA GLY A 393 20.12 22.73 24.45
C GLY A 393 20.57 23.95 25.26
N ASP A 394 21.76 23.87 25.88
CA ASP A 394 22.30 24.95 26.73
C ASP A 394 22.92 26.12 25.93
N ARG A 395 22.38 26.47 24.76
CA ARG A 395 22.98 27.45 23.83
C ARG A 395 22.29 28.83 23.80
N ASP A 396 21.54 29.19 24.83
CA ASP A 396 20.89 30.51 24.92
C ASP A 396 21.30 31.28 26.18
N ASP A 397 22.58 31.23 26.53
CA ASP A 397 23.23 32.19 27.44
C ASP A 397 24.38 32.89 26.69
N GLU A 398 24.06 33.63 25.62
CA GLU A 398 24.91 34.71 25.08
C GLU A 398 24.08 35.95 24.76
#